data_AF-V9F7V8-F1
#
_entry.id   AF-V9F7V8-F1
#
_cell.length_a   1.000
_cell.length_b   1.000
_cell.length_c   1.000
_cell.angle_alpha   90.00
_cell.angle_beta   90.00
_cell.angle_gamma   90.00
#
_symmetry.space_group_name_H-M   'P 1'
#
loop_
_entity.id
_entity.type
_entity.pdbx_description
1 polymer ?
#
loop_
_entity_poly.entity_id
_entity_poly.type
_entity_poly.pdbx_seq_one_letter_code
_entity_poly.pdbx_strand_id
1 'polypeptide(L)' 'MFLPALARQRYDPRRKQRWGGKVGIWSFTEQYEAKRRTKSRDKGSICTRNIDTIFQEVYK' A
#
# COMPACT_ATOMS: atom_id res chain seq x y z
N MET A 1 0.62 5.71 0.84
CA MET A 1 0.28 5.71 -0.60
C MET A 1 0.02 4.27 -0.97
N PHE A 2 -0.91 3.97 -1.89
CA PHE A 2 -1.30 2.59 -2.19
C PHE A 2 -1.01 2.25 -3.65
N LEU A 3 -0.55 1.04 -3.90
CA LEU A 3 -0.43 0.46 -5.24
C LEU A 3 -1.61 -0.49 -5.49
N PRO A 4 -2.62 -0.06 -6.26
CA PRO A 4 -3.65 -0.98 -6.72
C PRO A 4 -3.13 -1.76 -7.94
N ALA A 5 -3.19 -3.09 -7.88
CA ALA A 5 -3.05 -3.93 -9.09
C ALA A 5 -4.42 -4.36 -9.58
N LEU A 6 -4.72 -3.96 -10.81
CA LEU A 6 -5.93 -4.35 -11.52
C LEU A 6 -5.53 -5.10 -12.79
N ALA A 7 -6.09 -6.28 -13.00
CA ALA A 7 -6.01 -7.03 -14.23
C ALA A 7 -7.14 -6.64 -15.18
N ARG A 8 -6.95 -6.95 -16.47
CA ARG A 8 -8.03 -6.83 -17.46
C ARG A 8 -9.20 -7.72 -17.05
N GLN A 9 -10.41 -7.18 -17.05
CA GLN A 9 -11.62 -7.98 -16.88
C GLN A 9 -11.67 -9.08 -17.95
N ARG A 10 -11.88 -10.32 -17.52
CA ARG A 10 -12.00 -11.47 -18.43
C ARG A 10 -13.21 -12.29 -18.02
N TYR A 11 -13.91 -12.81 -19.02
CA TYR A 11 -14.96 -13.79 -18.80
C TYR A 11 -14.32 -15.14 -18.50
N ASP A 12 -14.76 -15.82 -17.44
CA ASP A 12 -14.37 -17.18 -17.10
C ASP A 12 -15.47 -18.15 -17.59
N PRO A 13 -15.20 -18.94 -18.65
CA PRO A 13 -16.16 -19.90 -19.18
C PRO A 13 -16.51 -21.02 -18.19
N ARG A 14 -15.59 -21.40 -17.28
CA ARG A 14 -15.78 -22.50 -16.34
C ARG A 14 -16.76 -22.13 -15.24
N ARG A 15 -16.70 -20.87 -14.79
CA ARG A 15 -17.59 -20.32 -13.77
C ARG A 15 -18.81 -19.59 -14.34
N LYS A 16 -18.87 -19.41 -15.67
CA LYS A 16 -19.87 -18.59 -16.38
C LYS A 16 -20.03 -17.19 -15.77
N GLN A 17 -18.92 -16.60 -15.33
CA GLN A 17 -18.90 -15.34 -14.60
C GLN A 17 -17.80 -14.43 -15.13
N ARG A 18 -17.99 -13.12 -15.00
CA ARG A 18 -17.02 -12.12 -15.41
C ARG A 18 -16.14 -11.74 -14.22
N TRP A 19 -14.85 -12.00 -14.34
CA TRP A 19 -13.90 -11.59 -13.32
C TRP A 19 -13.65 -10.08 -13.40
N GLY A 20 -13.87 -9.39 -12.28
CA GLY A 20 -13.78 -7.94 -12.18
C GLY A 20 -12.35 -7.37 -12.24
N GLY A 21 -11.32 -8.22 -12.33
CA GLY A 21 -9.94 -7.79 -12.49
C GLY A 21 -9.31 -7.17 -11.24
N LYS A 22 -9.97 -7.24 -10.07
CA LYS A 22 -9.37 -6.78 -8.81
C LYS A 22 -8.38 -7.83 -8.32
N VAL A 23 -7.09 -7.49 -8.29
CA VAL A 23 -6.02 -8.41 -7.86
C VAL A 23 -5.61 -8.12 -6.41
N GLY A 24 -5.34 -6.85 -6.09
CA GLY A 24 -4.94 -6.46 -4.74
C GLY A 24 -4.59 -4.99 -4.60
N ILE A 25 -4.42 -4.55 -3.36
CA ILE A 25 -3.96 -3.20 -3.00
C ILE A 25 -2.85 -3.37 -1.96
N TRP A 26 -1.69 -2.77 -2.21
CA TRP A 26 -0.56 -2.77 -1.29
C TRP A 26 -0.28 -1.37 -0.75
N SER A 27 -0.08 -1.26 0.56
CA SER A 27 0.29 -0.01 1.23
C SER A 27 1.81 0.19 1.22
N PHE A 28 2.29 1.29 0.65
CA PHE A 28 3.65 1.77 0.85
C PHE A 28 3.70 2.64 2.09
N THR A 29 3.85 1.98 3.23
CA THR A 29 3.91 2.62 4.54
C THR A 29 5.10 2.09 5.33
N GLU A 30 5.80 3.00 6.03
CA GLU A 30 6.91 2.69 6.92
C GLU A 30 6.52 3.06 8.35
N GLN A 31 6.90 2.22 9.31
CA GLN A 31 6.83 2.57 10.72
C GLN A 31 8.10 3.33 11.12
N TYR A 32 7.93 4.49 11.75
CA TYR A 32 9.04 5.31 12.20
C TYR A 32 8.77 5.86 13.60
N GLU A 33 9.85 6.15 14.33
CA GLU A 33 9.76 6.80 15.62
C GLU A 33 9.67 8.33 15.45
N ALA A 34 8.69 8.95 16.11
CA ALA A 34 8.49 10.38 16.04
C ALA A 34 9.66 11.15 16.70
N LYS A 35 10.52 11.77 15.89
CA LYS A 35 11.69 12.53 16.38
C LYS A 35 11.36 13.81 17.15
N ARG A 36 10.20 14.41 16.89
CA ARG A 36 9.74 15.65 17.53
C ARG A 36 8.31 15.52 17.99
N ARG A 37 7.97 16.22 19.07
CA ARG A 37 6.59 16.37 19.53
C ARG A 37 5.84 17.30 18.57
N THR A 38 4.66 16.87 18.15
CA THR A 38 3.72 17.64 17.34
C THR A 38 2.34 17.56 17.96
N LYS A 39 1.40 18.41 17.53
CA LYS A 39 0.02 18.38 18.03
C LYS A 39 -0.64 16.99 17.93
N SER A 40 -0.25 16.20 16.93
CA SER A 40 -0.84 14.89 16.66
C SER A 40 -0.14 13.72 17.35
N ARG A 41 1.14 13.87 17.76
CA ARG A 41 2.01 12.74 18.13
C ARG A 41 3.13 13.22 19.07
N ASP A 42 3.38 12.47 20.13
CA ASP A 42 4.47 12.73 21.08
C ASP A 42 5.82 12.23 20.56
N LYS A 43 6.91 12.79 21.10
CA LYS A 43 8.26 12.35 20.76
C LYS A 43 8.44 10.91 21.25
N GLY A 44 8.92 10.02 20.38
CA GLY A 44 9.15 8.60 20.69
C GLY A 44 7.98 7.67 20.35
N SER A 45 6.82 8.19 19.94
CA SER A 45 5.71 7.31 19.55
C SER A 45 5.98 6.64 18.20
N ILE A 46 5.69 5.34 18.09
CA ILE A 46 5.75 4.60 16.82
C ILE A 46 4.61 5.07 15.93
N CYS A 47 4.95 5.65 14.80
CA CYS A 47 4.02 6.26 13.86
C CYS A 47 4.14 5.61 12.51
N THR A 48 3.03 5.49 11.78
CA THR A 48 3.05 5.05 10.39
C THR A 48 3.07 6.27 9.48
N ARG A 49 4.02 6.32 8.54
CA ARG A 49 4.05 7.33 7.46
C ARG A 49 4.01 6.68 6.10
N ASN A 50 3.62 7.46 5.10
CA ASN A 50 3.82 7.10 3.71
C ASN A 50 5.30 7.25 3.36
N ILE A 51 5.79 6.35 2.51
CA ILE A 51 7.12 6.47 1.91
C ILE A 51 7.02 7.55 0.82
N ASP A 52 7.87 8.58 0.89
CA ASP A 52 7.84 9.72 -0.05
C ASP A 52 8.49 9.42 -1.40
N THR A 53 9.43 8.46 -1.46
CA THR A 53 10.12 8.10 -2.72
C THR A 53 10.37 6.60 -2.77
N ILE A 54 9.93 5.96 -3.86
CA ILE A 54 10.05 4.52 -4.07
C ILE A 54 11.24 4.28 -4.99
N PHE A 55 12.33 3.72 -4.46
CA PHE A 55 13.48 3.26 -5.23
C PHE A 55 13.43 1.75 -5.43
N GLN A 56 13.98 1.25 -6.54
CA GLN A 56 14.00 -0.18 -6.88
C GLN A 56 14.74 -1.04 -5.82
N GLU A 57 15.63 -0.43 -5.03
CA GLU A 57 16.41 -1.05 -3.95
C GLU A 57 15.55 -1.58 -2.79
N VAL A 58 14.28 -1.14 -2.69
CA VAL A 58 13.34 -1.56 -1.64
C VAL A 58 12.62 -2.88 -2.00
N TYR A 59 12.77 -3.39 -3.22
CA TYR A 59 12.28 -4.72 -3.59
C TYR A 59 13.41 -5.76 -3.47
N LYS A 60 13.44 -6.48 -2.35
CA LYS A 60 14.14 -7.77 -2.20
C LYS A 60 13.12 -8.88 -1.96
#